data_AF-A0A0N0JIH4-F1
#
_entry.id   AF-A0A0N0JIH4-F1
#
_cell.length_a   1.000
_cell.length_b   1.000
_cell.length_c   1.000
_cell.angle_alpha   90.00
_cell.angle_beta   90.00
_cell.angle_gamma   90.00
#
_symmetry.space_group_name_H-M   'P 1'
#
loop_
_entity.id
_entity.type
_entity.pdbx_description
1 polymer ?
#
loop_
_entity_poly.entity_id
_entity_poly.type
_entity_poly.pdbx_seq_one_letter_code
_entity_poly.pdbx_strand_id
1 'polypeptide(L)'
;MATMAGPIGSTANAAYIWGVNRGAGVTNAGFVAIGIDGVRFDRTISLLPAGTGTVGGAGALPAGSVSISGNTISANIPLSFLPANGFTNPLDYTWNLWPRNNTFSGVPGISDFAPNNANFSTSPIPEPATWALMASGLALLGAVARRRSR
;
A
#
# COMPACT_ATOMS: atom_id res chain seq x y z
N MET A 1 2.39 -2.25 -2.93
CA MET A 1 3.62 -2.76 -3.56
C MET A 1 4.58 -1.60 -3.71
N ALA A 2 5.88 -1.83 -3.55
CA ALA A 2 6.92 -0.89 -3.94
C ALA A 2 8.15 -1.63 -4.45
N THR A 3 8.91 -0.97 -5.34
CA THR A 3 10.16 -1.46 -5.90
C THR A 3 11.28 -0.51 -5.53
N MET A 4 12.33 -1.07 -4.94
CA MET A 4 13.50 -0.35 -4.43
C MET A 4 14.61 -0.31 -5.48
N ALA A 5 15.55 0.62 -5.31
CA ALA A 5 16.74 0.72 -6.16
C ALA A 5 17.69 -0.49 -6.02
N GLY A 6 17.56 -1.28 -4.95
CA GLY A 6 18.30 -2.51 -4.71
C GLY A 6 17.44 -3.58 -4.06
N PRO A 7 17.97 -4.80 -3.86
CA PRO A 7 17.25 -5.88 -3.20
C PRO A 7 16.63 -5.45 -1.87
N ILE A 8 15.49 -6.05 -1.51
CA ILE A 8 14.90 -5.88 -0.19
C ILE A 8 15.94 -6.30 0.85
N GLY A 9 16.34 -5.36 1.70
CA GLY A 9 17.51 -5.51 2.56
C GLY A 9 17.29 -6.59 3.62
N SER A 10 18.29 -7.43 3.85
CA SER A 10 18.34 -8.39 4.96
C SER A 10 18.98 -7.82 6.22
N THR A 11 19.25 -6.51 6.25
CA THR A 11 19.83 -5.82 7.40
C THR A 11 18.97 -6.07 8.64
N ALA A 12 19.62 -6.43 9.75
CA ALA A 12 18.92 -6.63 11.01
C ALA A 12 18.12 -5.38 11.38
N ASN A 13 16.87 -5.59 11.84
CA ASN A 13 15.93 -4.54 12.23
C ASN A 13 15.46 -3.61 11.10
N ALA A 14 15.71 -3.94 9.83
CA ALA A 14 15.11 -3.22 8.71
C ALA A 14 13.59 -3.40 8.69
N ALA A 15 12.89 -2.32 8.37
CA ALA A 15 11.45 -2.31 8.16
C ALA A 15 11.09 -1.33 7.03
N TYR A 16 10.03 -1.65 6.31
CA TYR A 16 9.46 -0.82 5.27
C TYR A 16 8.10 -0.33 5.75
N ILE A 17 8.00 0.97 5.97
CA ILE A 17 6.81 1.57 6.59
C ILE A 17 6.01 2.29 5.54
N TRP A 18 4.73 1.95 5.40
CA TRP A 18 3.75 2.78 4.71
C TRP A 18 2.99 3.60 5.74
N GLY A 19 3.12 4.91 5.66
CA GLY A 19 2.20 5.85 6.29
C GLY A 19 0.95 5.95 5.43
N VAL A 20 -0.21 5.80 6.06
CA VAL A 20 -1.52 5.95 5.44
C VAL A 20 -2.20 7.16 6.06
N ASN A 21 -2.55 8.13 5.23
CA ASN A 21 -3.46 9.20 5.59
C ASN A 21 -4.86 8.83 5.10
N ARG A 22 -5.72 8.52 6.06
CA ARG A 22 -7.11 8.13 5.87
C ARG A 22 -8.08 9.32 5.96
N GLY A 23 -7.55 10.55 6.02
CA GLY A 23 -8.27 11.82 6.05
C GLY A 23 -7.92 12.72 7.23
N ALA A 24 -7.47 12.13 8.34
CA ALA A 24 -7.06 12.83 9.56
C ALA A 24 -5.53 12.85 9.76
N GLY A 25 -4.76 12.44 8.76
CA GLY A 25 -3.30 12.38 8.83
C GLY A 25 -2.67 13.74 9.04
N VAL A 26 -1.71 13.78 9.96
CA VAL A 26 -0.84 14.92 10.23
C VAL A 26 0.61 14.50 10.06
N THR A 27 1.50 15.49 9.95
CA THR A 27 2.93 15.22 9.87
C THR A 27 3.51 15.07 11.27
N ASN A 28 4.38 14.08 11.46
CA ASN A 28 5.03 13.83 12.74
C ASN A 28 5.96 15.00 13.09
N ALA A 29 5.97 15.45 14.36
CA ALA A 29 6.82 16.56 14.80
C ALA A 29 8.31 16.35 14.53
N GLY A 30 8.80 15.10 14.62
CA GLY A 30 10.17 14.76 14.25
C GLY A 30 10.45 14.98 12.77
N PHE A 31 9.49 14.70 11.89
CA PHE A 31 9.63 14.93 10.45
C PHE A 31 9.69 16.42 10.17
N VAL A 32 8.81 17.21 10.80
CA VAL A 32 8.83 18.68 10.70
C VAL A 32 10.18 19.25 11.14
N ALA A 33 10.79 18.70 12.19
CA ALA A 33 12.09 19.14 12.69
C ALA A 33 13.25 18.97 11.68
N ILE A 34 13.10 18.11 10.66
CA ILE A 34 14.07 17.96 9.56
C ILE A 34 13.57 18.57 8.24
N GLY A 35 12.55 19.43 8.28
CA GLY A 35 12.00 20.08 7.10
C GLY A 35 11.07 19.20 6.26
N ILE A 36 10.57 18.09 6.82
CA ILE A 36 9.59 17.22 6.19
C ILE A 36 8.20 17.49 6.77
N ASP A 37 7.41 18.29 6.08
CA ASP A 37 6.06 18.73 6.48
C ASP A 37 4.93 18.15 5.62
N GLY A 38 5.22 17.57 4.45
CA GLY A 38 4.24 17.02 3.52
C GLY A 38 3.97 15.51 3.65
N VAL A 39 4.73 14.79 4.47
CA VAL A 39 4.46 13.37 4.79
C VAL A 39 3.41 13.27 5.89
N ARG A 40 2.17 12.99 5.52
CA ARG A 40 1.02 12.97 6.43
C ARG A 40 0.50 11.55 6.63
N PHE A 41 0.21 11.16 7.86
CA PHE A 41 -0.37 9.84 8.13
C PHE A 41 -1.06 9.81 9.50
N ASP A 42 -2.03 8.92 9.65
CA ASP A 42 -2.70 8.61 10.93
C ASP A 42 -2.70 7.09 11.21
N ARG A 43 -2.08 6.32 10.32
CA ARG A 43 -1.90 4.88 10.43
C ARG A 43 -0.57 4.48 9.79
N THR A 44 0.06 3.45 10.32
CA THR A 44 1.28 2.87 9.74
C THR A 44 1.09 1.39 9.46
N ILE A 45 1.70 0.92 8.38
CA ILE A 45 1.83 -0.48 8.01
C ILE A 45 3.32 -0.77 7.98
N SER A 46 3.78 -1.70 8.82
CA SER A 46 5.17 -2.10 8.90
C SER A 46 5.33 -3.46 8.24
N LEU A 47 6.14 -3.53 7.18
CA LEU A 47 6.52 -4.78 6.55
C LEU A 47 7.99 -5.10 6.85
N LEU A 48 8.25 -6.33 7.25
CA LEU A 48 9.58 -6.80 7.63
C LEU A 48 10.18 -7.66 6.50
N PRO A 49 11.50 -7.64 6.29
CA PRO A 49 12.18 -8.48 5.30
C PRO A 49 11.95 -9.99 5.46
N ALA A 50 11.52 -10.42 6.65
CA ALA A 50 11.14 -11.80 6.94
C ALA A 50 9.76 -12.21 6.35
N GLY A 51 9.10 -11.35 5.58
CA GLY A 51 7.80 -11.65 4.98
C GLY A 51 6.64 -11.57 5.97
N THR A 52 6.79 -10.80 7.05
CA THR A 52 5.74 -10.54 8.04
C THR A 52 5.39 -9.06 8.04
N GLY A 53 4.22 -8.71 8.57
CA GLY A 53 3.85 -7.31 8.72
C GLY A 53 2.80 -7.06 9.77
N THR A 54 2.69 -5.80 10.18
CA THR A 54 1.75 -5.32 11.19
C THR A 54 1.14 -4.01 10.76
N VAL A 55 -0.09 -3.76 11.18
CA VAL A 55 -0.79 -2.49 11.01
C VAL A 55 -1.00 -1.88 12.39
N GLY A 56 -0.47 -0.67 12.61
CA GLY A 56 -0.54 0.01 13.89
C GLY A 56 -1.98 0.15 14.35
N GLY A 57 -2.34 -0.35 15.53
CA GLY A 57 -3.71 -0.33 16.06
C GLY A 57 -4.70 -1.30 15.42
N ALA A 58 -4.26 -2.20 14.53
CA ALA A 58 -5.08 -3.31 14.03
C ALA A 58 -4.42 -4.69 14.23
N GLY A 59 -3.10 -4.76 14.35
CA GLY A 59 -2.37 -5.98 14.72
C GLY A 59 -1.58 -6.60 13.57
N ALA A 60 -1.24 -7.88 13.70
CA ALA A 60 -0.45 -8.61 12.72
C ALA A 60 -1.26 -8.93 11.45
N LEU A 61 -0.59 -8.85 10.31
CA LEU A 61 -1.15 -9.32 9.04
C LEU A 61 -1.21 -10.86 9.04
N PRO A 62 -2.20 -11.45 8.36
CA PRO A 62 -2.25 -12.90 8.16
C PRO A 62 -0.97 -13.44 7.49
N ALA A 63 -0.59 -14.67 7.82
CA ALA A 63 0.55 -15.32 7.17
C ALA A 63 0.37 -15.39 5.65
N GLY A 64 1.46 -15.15 4.90
CA GLY A 64 1.43 -15.09 3.44
C GLY A 64 0.91 -13.77 2.86
N SER A 65 0.47 -12.82 3.69
CA SER A 65 0.02 -11.51 3.21
C SER A 65 1.15 -10.62 2.71
N VAL A 66 2.41 -10.95 3.00
CA VAL A 66 3.59 -10.18 2.57
C VAL A 66 4.44 -11.06 1.68
N SER A 67 4.81 -10.54 0.51
CA SER A 67 5.66 -11.22 -0.47
C SER A 67 6.82 -10.32 -0.87
N ILE A 68 8.00 -10.94 -1.00
CA ILE A 68 9.24 -10.28 -1.39
C ILE A 68 9.80 -11.01 -2.60
N SER A 69 10.16 -10.26 -3.62
CA SER A 69 10.82 -10.77 -4.83
C SER A 69 11.87 -9.78 -5.30
N GLY A 70 13.15 -10.14 -5.13
CA GLY A 70 14.28 -9.29 -5.48
C GLY A 70 14.26 -7.95 -4.75
N ASN A 71 14.00 -6.88 -5.48
CA ASN A 71 13.88 -5.50 -4.99
C ASN A 71 12.44 -5.05 -4.75
N THR A 72 11.47 -5.94 -4.85
CA THR A 72 10.05 -5.61 -4.71
C THR A 72 9.47 -6.24 -3.47
N ILE A 73 8.68 -5.47 -2.73
CA ILE A 73 7.88 -5.93 -1.60
C ILE A 73 6.41 -5.57 -1.82
N SER A 74 5.54 -6.55 -1.57
CA SER A 74 4.11 -6.46 -1.77
C SER A 74 3.39 -6.95 -0.53
N ALA A 75 2.23 -6.36 -0.24
CA ALA A 75 1.36 -6.87 0.81
C ALA A 75 -0.12 -6.71 0.47
N ASN A 76 -0.91 -7.67 0.93
CA ASN A 76 -2.37 -7.63 0.92
C ASN A 76 -2.85 -7.18 2.31
N ILE A 77 -3.51 -6.03 2.35
CA ILE A 77 -3.96 -5.42 3.60
C ILE A 77 -5.49 -5.47 3.63
N PRO A 78 -6.10 -6.17 4.61
CA PRO A 78 -7.54 -6.14 4.78
C PRO A 78 -8.03 -4.71 5.00
N LEU A 79 -9.08 -4.31 4.30
CA LEU A 79 -9.62 -2.94 4.45
C LEU A 79 -10.13 -2.68 5.88
N SER A 80 -10.56 -3.72 6.60
CA SER A 80 -10.93 -3.64 8.01
C SER A 80 -9.80 -3.16 8.93
N PHE A 81 -8.54 -3.27 8.50
CA PHE A 81 -7.38 -2.77 9.24
C PHE A 81 -7.15 -1.27 9.00
N LEU A 82 -7.80 -0.71 7.98
CA LEU A 82 -7.74 0.69 7.57
C LEU A 82 -9.15 1.32 7.55
N PRO A 83 -9.88 1.31 8.69
CA PRO A 83 -11.22 1.90 8.73
C PRO A 83 -11.17 3.39 8.41
N ALA A 84 -12.27 3.94 7.89
CA ALA A 84 -12.39 5.36 7.56
C ALA A 84 -12.00 6.27 8.73
N ASN A 85 -11.28 7.35 8.44
CA ASN A 85 -10.87 8.35 9.43
C ASN A 85 -10.69 9.73 8.76
N GLY A 86 -11.80 10.32 8.33
CA GLY A 86 -11.86 11.58 7.59
C GLY A 86 -12.29 11.38 6.14
N PHE A 87 -11.62 10.48 5.42
CA PHE A 87 -12.06 10.01 4.11
C PHE A 87 -12.98 8.80 4.26
N THR A 88 -14.11 8.82 3.55
CA THR A 88 -15.08 7.72 3.52
C THR A 88 -14.78 6.72 2.42
N ASN A 89 -14.24 7.16 1.29
CA ASN A 89 -13.80 6.31 0.21
C ASN A 89 -12.32 5.92 0.41
N PRO A 90 -11.98 4.62 0.50
CA PRO A 90 -10.61 4.17 0.64
C PRO A 90 -9.68 4.58 -0.51
N LEU A 91 -10.23 4.87 -1.70
CA LEU A 91 -9.44 5.36 -2.83
C LEU A 91 -8.94 6.79 -2.63
N ASP A 92 -9.52 7.54 -1.70
CA ASP A 92 -9.06 8.89 -1.35
C ASP A 92 -7.90 8.85 -0.34
N TYR A 93 -7.56 7.66 0.17
CA TYR A 93 -6.40 7.52 1.06
C TYR A 93 -5.13 7.87 0.31
N THR A 94 -4.24 8.57 1.01
CA THR A 94 -2.92 8.93 0.49
C THR A 94 -1.82 8.25 1.30
N TRP A 95 -0.68 8.05 0.68
CA TRP A 95 0.33 7.11 1.14
C TRP A 95 1.72 7.73 1.06
N ASN A 96 2.60 7.33 1.95
CA ASN A 96 4.03 7.56 1.82
C ASN A 96 4.77 6.30 2.28
N LEU A 97 5.88 5.98 1.63
CA LEU A 97 6.76 4.88 2.02
C LEU A 97 8.07 5.44 2.55
N TRP A 98 8.51 4.93 3.71
CA TRP A 98 9.87 5.14 4.18
C TRP A 98 10.50 3.84 4.69
N PRO A 99 11.63 3.39 4.10
CA PRO A 99 12.47 2.40 4.72
C PRO A 99 13.11 2.95 6.00
N ARG A 100 13.22 2.12 7.01
CA ARG A 100 13.90 2.47 8.25
C ARG A 100 14.65 1.30 8.88
N ASN A 101 15.58 1.63 9.77
CA ASN A 101 16.18 0.73 10.74
C ASN A 101 15.57 0.99 12.13
N ASN A 102 14.97 -0.03 12.72
CA ASN A 102 14.29 0.05 14.02
C ASN A 102 15.24 0.07 15.24
N THR A 103 16.55 -0.08 15.05
CA THR A 103 17.54 0.15 16.11
C THR A 103 17.58 1.62 16.54
N PHE A 104 17.24 2.56 15.65
CA PHE A 104 17.24 3.98 15.95
C PHE A 104 15.83 4.50 16.24
N SER A 105 15.73 5.36 17.25
CA SER A 105 14.50 6.08 17.55
C SER A 105 14.34 7.31 16.66
N GLY A 106 13.10 7.65 16.31
CA GLY A 106 12.79 8.84 15.54
C GLY A 106 13.33 8.81 14.10
N VAL A 107 13.68 10.00 13.61
CA VAL A 107 14.12 10.28 12.24
C VAL A 107 15.47 9.68 11.86
N PRO A 108 16.48 9.59 12.75
CA PRO A 108 17.78 8.98 12.40
C PRO A 108 17.71 7.55 11.86
N GLY A 109 16.62 6.83 12.14
CA GLY A 109 16.41 5.48 11.58
C GLY A 109 15.88 5.47 10.16
N ILE A 110 15.42 6.59 9.60
CA ILE A 110 14.77 6.68 8.30
C ILE A 110 15.82 6.92 7.22
N SER A 111 15.79 6.11 6.17
CA SER A 111 16.74 6.25 5.05
C SER A 111 16.26 7.20 3.97
N ASP A 112 14.96 7.22 3.68
CA ASP A 112 14.35 8.02 2.60
C ASP A 112 12.83 8.11 2.78
N PHE A 113 12.21 9.11 2.14
CA PHE A 113 10.76 9.24 1.98
C PHE A 113 10.37 9.15 0.51
N ALA A 114 9.35 8.35 0.21
CA ALA A 114 8.88 8.10 -1.14
C ALA A 114 7.35 8.29 -1.25
N PRO A 115 6.88 9.36 -1.93
CA PRO A 115 7.63 10.51 -2.44
C PRO A 115 8.35 11.34 -1.36
N ASN A 116 9.36 12.10 -1.75
CA ASN A 116 10.01 13.02 -0.82
C ASN A 116 9.05 14.15 -0.42
N ASN A 117 8.95 14.40 0.88
CA ASN A 117 8.12 15.45 1.48
C ASN A 117 6.67 15.56 0.94
N ALA A 118 6.04 14.44 0.60
CA ALA A 118 4.67 14.42 0.07
C ALA A 118 4.03 13.04 0.22
N ASN A 119 2.71 12.94 0.03
CA ASN A 119 2.04 11.65 -0.15
C ASN A 119 1.67 11.43 -1.63
N PHE A 120 1.54 10.17 -2.04
CA PHE A 120 0.94 9.78 -3.32
C PHE A 120 -0.50 9.29 -3.12
N SER A 121 -1.35 9.49 -4.12
CA SER A 121 -2.70 8.92 -4.21
C SER A 121 -2.68 7.67 -5.08
N THR A 122 -3.56 6.70 -4.81
CA THR A 122 -3.71 5.53 -5.67
C THR A 122 -4.78 5.77 -6.73
N SER A 123 -4.45 5.52 -7.99
CA SER A 123 -5.46 5.44 -9.05
C SER A 123 -5.99 4.01 -9.15
N PRO A 124 -7.31 3.79 -9.20
CA PRO A 124 -7.84 2.49 -9.51
C PRO A 124 -7.34 2.04 -10.89
N ILE A 125 -6.86 0.81 -10.98
CA ILE A 125 -6.51 0.19 -12.27
C ILE A 125 -7.84 -0.22 -12.91
N PRO A 126 -8.26 0.37 -14.05
CA PRO A 126 -9.48 -0.06 -14.72
C PRO A 126 -9.33 -1.55 -15.10
N GLU A 127 -10.43 -2.31 -15.09
CA GLU A 127 -10.44 -3.71 -15.54
C GLU A 127 -10.97 -3.87 -17.00
N PRO A 128 -10.35 -3.30 -18.05
CA PRO A 128 -10.91 -3.35 -19.40
C PRO A 128 -11.04 -4.79 -19.94
N ALA A 129 -10.18 -5.71 -19.49
CA ALA A 129 -10.25 -7.11 -19.88
C ALA A 129 -11.51 -7.82 -19.35
N THR A 130 -11.96 -7.51 -18.12
CA THR A 130 -13.16 -8.11 -17.52
C THR A 130 -14.42 -7.72 -18.30
N TRP A 131 -14.51 -6.46 -18.72
CA TRP A 131 -15.62 -5.98 -19.56
C TRP A 131 -15.59 -6.59 -20.95
N ALA A 132 -14.40 -6.72 -21.56
CA ALA A 132 -14.24 -7.35 -22.87
C ALA A 132 -14.60 -8.85 -22.82
N LEU A 133 -14.19 -9.57 -21.77
CA LEU A 133 -14.55 -10.96 -21.53
C LEU A 133 -16.05 -11.12 -21.27
N MET A 134 -16.65 -10.23 -20.49
CA MET A 134 -18.10 -10.24 -20.23
C MET A 134 -18.89 -9.97 -21.50
N ALA A 135 -18.51 -8.93 -22.26
CA ALA A 135 -19.19 -8.56 -23.51
C ALA A 135 -19.05 -9.66 -24.57
N SER A 136 -17.86 -10.24 -24.74
CA SER A 136 -17.65 -11.36 -25.65
C SER A 136 -18.43 -12.61 -25.22
N GLY A 137 -18.46 -12.94 -23.93
CA GLY A 137 -19.27 -14.03 -23.40
C GLY A 137 -20.76 -13.84 -23.68
N LEU A 138 -21.30 -12.64 -23.43
CA LEU A 138 -22.69 -12.31 -23.71
C LEU A 138 -23.01 -12.34 -25.22
N ALA A 139 -22.10 -11.86 -26.06
CA ALA A 139 -22.25 -11.89 -27.51
C ALA A 139 -22.30 -13.34 -28.05
N LEU A 140 -21.42 -14.22 -27.54
CA LEU A 140 -21.41 -15.64 -27.88
C LEU A 140 -22.70 -16.34 -27.44
N LEU A 141 -23.16 -16.09 -26.21
CA LEU A 141 -24.42 -16.65 -25.70
C LEU A 141 -25.61 -16.19 -26.54
N GLY A 142 -25.66 -14.91 -26.92
CA GLY A 142 -26.69 -14.37 -27.81
C GLY A 142 -26.67 -15.02 -29.21
N ALA A 143 -25.50 -15.25 -29.78
CA ALA A 143 -25.34 -15.93 -31.06
C ALA A 143 -25.82 -17.40 -31.01
N VAL A 144 -25.50 -18.13 -29.93
CA VAL A 144 -25.93 -19.51 -29.72
C VAL A 144 -27.45 -19.60 -29.52
N ALA A 145 -28.03 -18.73 -28.70
CA ALA A 145 -29.48 -18.68 -28.48
C ALA A 145 -30.24 -18.45 -29.80
N ARG A 146 -29.76 -17.50 -30.62
CA ARG A 146 -30.35 -17.19 -31.93
C ARG A 146 -30.26 -18.34 -32.93
N ARG A 147 -29.22 -19.17 -32.85
CA ARG A 147 -29.05 -20.35 -33.71
C ARG A 147 -29.96 -21.51 -33.29
N ARG A 148 -30.31 -21.62 -32.00
CA ARG A 148 -31.21 -22.66 -31.49
C ARG A 148 -32.69 -22.33 -31.69
N SER A 149 -33.03 -21.05 -31.85
CA SER A 149 -34.40 -20.60 -32.11
C SER A 149 -34.76 -20.54 -33.60
N ARG A 150 -33.85 -20.94 -34.49
CA ARG A 150 -34.05 -21.06 -35.94
C ARG A 150 -34.00 -22.53 -36.31
#